data_AF-A0A419ECY7-F1
#
_entry.id   AF-A0A419ECY7-F1
#
_cell.length_a   1.000
_cell.length_b   1.000
_cell.length_c   1.000
_cell.angle_alpha   90.00
_cell.angle_beta   90.00
_cell.angle_gamma   90.00
#
_symmetry.space_group_name_H-M   'P 1'
#
loop_
_entity.id
_entity.type
_entity.pdbx_description
1 polymer ?
#
loop_
_entity_poly.entity_id
_entity_poly.type
_entity_poly.pdbx_seq_one_letter_code
_entity_poly.pdbx_strand_id
1 'polypeptide(L)'
;MQINFNKVYPDDATKAISQYLSCAKFASRKLFVLAMYSMYIVLVNESRRYSGKFLAPLEAHTSPDSRSKSLGDIDVNNADNSCFESVEVKHNKPITADMVGVAYRKIRNTDIDRYYILTTSEPNFDDHEAVMQEIEKYKKIHSCQIIVNGVIPSLKYYMRLISNPQDIIDEYTKWLEFEYQRASGIKREHLQFWQEIRQTVLNLE
;
A
#
# COMPACT_ATOMS: atom_id res chain seq x y z
N MET A 1 14.00 35.31 5.84
CA MET A 1 13.34 34.12 5.26
C MET A 1 14.30 32.95 5.43
N GLN A 2 14.11 32.12 6.45
CA GLN A 2 14.91 30.91 6.61
C GLN A 2 14.39 29.89 5.59
N ILE A 3 15.23 29.55 4.61
CA ILE A 3 14.98 28.41 3.73
C ILE A 3 15.12 27.17 4.61
N ASN A 4 14.02 26.47 4.83
CA ASN A 4 14.05 25.22 5.59
C ASN A 4 14.68 24.15 4.70
N PHE A 5 15.97 23.86 4.90
CA PHE A 5 16.75 22.94 4.07
C PHE A 5 16.32 21.48 4.21
N ASN A 6 15.40 21.16 5.13
CA ASN A 6 14.93 19.79 5.39
C ASN A 6 13.53 19.50 4.83
N LYS A 7 13.05 20.28 3.86
CA LYS A 7 11.74 20.01 3.24
C LYS A 7 11.85 18.82 2.28
N VAL A 8 11.18 17.72 2.62
CA VAL A 8 11.05 16.56 1.72
C VAL A 8 9.96 16.82 0.69
N TYR A 9 10.30 16.68 -0.60
CA TYR A 9 9.35 16.79 -1.70
C TYR A 9 8.75 15.41 -2.07
N PRO A 10 7.55 15.38 -2.68
CA PRO A 10 6.88 14.12 -3.06
C PRO A 10 7.74 13.19 -3.91
N ASP A 11 8.49 13.75 -4.88
CA ASP A 11 9.33 12.97 -5.77
C ASP A 11 10.58 12.42 -5.04
N ASP A 12 11.15 13.15 -4.08
CA ASP A 12 12.28 12.67 -3.26
C ASP A 12 11.84 11.56 -2.30
N ALA A 13 10.70 11.72 -1.62
CA ALA A 13 10.12 10.67 -0.78
C ALA A 13 9.81 9.40 -1.60
N THR A 14 9.19 9.58 -2.77
CA THR A 14 8.92 8.47 -3.70
C THR A 14 10.22 7.79 -4.11
N LYS A 15 11.25 8.56 -4.45
CA LYS A 15 12.56 8.03 -4.86
C LYS A 15 13.21 7.23 -3.74
N ALA A 16 13.22 7.75 -2.51
CA ALA A 16 13.79 7.07 -1.35
C ALA A 16 13.11 5.71 -1.10
N ILE A 17 11.78 5.69 -1.00
CA ILE A 17 11.02 4.45 -0.81
C ILE A 17 11.23 3.49 -1.99
N SER A 18 11.16 3.99 -3.23
CA SER A 18 11.35 3.14 -4.43
C SER A 18 12.74 2.51 -4.47
N GLN A 19 13.79 3.28 -4.15
CA GLN A 19 15.16 2.78 -4.09
C GLN A 19 15.29 1.69 -3.03
N TYR A 20 14.71 1.88 -1.86
CA TYR A 20 14.71 0.89 -0.79
C TYR A 20 14.01 -0.41 -1.22
N LEU A 21 12.82 -0.29 -1.79
CA LEU A 21 12.00 -1.42 -2.23
C LEU A 21 12.61 -2.19 -3.41
N SER A 22 13.38 -1.51 -4.26
CA SER A 22 14.06 -2.11 -5.42
C SER A 22 15.29 -2.95 -5.07
N CYS A 23 15.79 -2.87 -3.83
CA CYS A 23 16.96 -3.62 -3.42
C CYS A 23 16.65 -5.12 -3.38
N ALA A 24 17.12 -5.86 -4.38
CA ALA A 24 16.85 -7.29 -4.55
C ALA A 24 17.22 -8.13 -3.31
N LYS A 25 18.20 -7.67 -2.53
CA LYS A 25 18.61 -8.30 -1.26
C LYS A 25 17.47 -8.32 -0.22
N PHE A 26 16.59 -7.31 -0.24
CA PHE A 26 15.54 -7.10 0.75
C PHE A 26 14.13 -7.19 0.17
N ALA A 27 13.99 -7.16 -1.16
CA ALA A 27 12.72 -7.16 -1.88
C ALA A 27 11.82 -8.30 -1.42
N SER A 28 10.73 -7.94 -0.76
CA SER A 28 9.72 -8.88 -0.29
C SER A 28 8.37 -8.21 -0.28
N ARG A 29 7.31 -8.98 -0.51
CA ARG A 29 5.91 -8.49 -0.45
C ARG A 29 5.64 -7.65 0.80
N LYS A 30 6.21 -8.05 1.94
CA LYS A 30 6.06 -7.35 3.23
C LYS A 30 6.50 -5.90 3.15
N LEU A 31 7.66 -5.59 2.57
CA LEU A 31 8.13 -4.20 2.48
C LEU A 31 7.16 -3.32 1.66
N PHE A 32 6.63 -3.84 0.57
CA PHE A 32 5.64 -3.12 -0.25
C PHE A 32 4.32 -2.90 0.51
N VAL A 33 3.86 -3.90 1.25
CA VAL A 33 2.66 -3.78 2.10
C VAL A 33 2.90 -2.73 3.19
N LEU A 34 4.04 -2.72 3.87
CA LEU A 34 4.36 -1.72 4.89
C LEU A 34 4.42 -0.29 4.31
N ALA A 35 4.99 -0.12 3.11
CA ALA A 35 5.03 1.18 2.44
C ALA A 35 3.62 1.69 2.09
N MET A 36 2.78 0.83 1.54
CA MET A 36 1.38 1.16 1.25
C MET A 36 0.58 1.41 2.54
N TYR A 37 0.76 0.59 3.57
CA TYR A 37 0.07 0.75 4.84
C TYR A 37 0.42 2.08 5.51
N SER A 38 1.70 2.45 5.51
CA SER A 38 2.18 3.76 6.00
C SER A 38 1.56 4.91 5.20
N MET A 39 1.38 4.74 3.89
CA MET A 39 0.66 5.69 3.05
C MET A 39 -0.82 5.81 3.40
N TYR A 40 -1.48 4.69 3.68
CA TYR A 40 -2.87 4.70 4.11
C TYR A 40 -3.06 5.34 5.49
N ILE A 41 -2.09 5.24 6.42
CA ILE A 41 -2.13 5.96 7.70
C ILE A 41 -2.24 7.46 7.46
N VAL A 42 -1.39 8.01 6.60
CA VAL A 42 -1.39 9.46 6.31
C VAL A 42 -2.64 9.84 5.52
N LEU A 43 -2.99 9.10 4.46
CA LEU A 43 -4.15 9.39 3.62
C LEU A 43 -5.47 9.39 4.39
N VAL A 44 -5.69 8.42 5.29
CA VAL A 44 -6.92 8.33 6.08
C VAL A 44 -7.10 9.55 6.98
N ASN A 45 -6.01 10.14 7.46
CA ASN A 45 -6.04 11.32 8.32
C ASN A 45 -6.18 12.64 7.55
N GLU A 46 -5.69 12.72 6.31
CA GLU A 46 -5.64 13.98 5.56
C GLU A 46 -6.73 14.14 4.48
N SER A 47 -7.22 13.03 3.93
CA SER A 47 -8.13 13.08 2.79
C SER A 47 -9.59 13.01 3.20
N ARG A 48 -10.39 13.98 2.70
CA ARG A 48 -11.86 14.02 2.91
C ARG A 48 -12.57 12.74 2.49
N ARG A 49 -12.00 11.98 1.54
CA ARG A 49 -12.52 10.67 1.11
C ARG A 49 -12.69 9.70 2.28
N TYR A 50 -11.76 9.75 3.24
CA TYR A 50 -11.72 8.86 4.39
C TYR A 50 -12.36 9.47 5.64
N SER A 51 -13.12 10.56 5.51
CA SER A 51 -13.87 11.13 6.64
C SER A 51 -14.80 10.07 7.26
N GLY A 52 -14.68 9.91 8.58
CA GLY A 52 -15.43 8.92 9.37
C GLY A 52 -14.98 7.46 9.18
N LYS A 53 -13.84 7.23 8.53
CA LYS A 53 -13.27 5.90 8.28
C LYS A 53 -12.00 5.71 9.07
N PHE A 54 -11.58 4.46 9.24
CA PHE A 54 -10.35 4.12 9.93
C PHE A 54 -9.60 3.01 9.21
N LEU A 55 -8.27 3.06 9.29
CA LEU A 55 -7.40 2.01 8.80
C LEU A 55 -7.47 0.82 9.76
N ALA A 56 -7.78 -0.37 9.26
CA ALA A 56 -7.75 -1.59 10.05
C ALA A 56 -6.31 -1.87 10.52
N PRO A 57 -6.10 -2.40 11.74
CA PRO A 57 -4.77 -2.79 12.18
C PRO A 57 -4.15 -3.79 11.19
N LEU A 58 -2.88 -3.57 10.82
CA LEU A 58 -2.13 -4.54 10.02
C LEU A 58 -2.10 -5.87 10.80
N GLU A 59 -2.77 -6.91 10.30
CA GLU A 59 -2.86 -8.19 11.01
C GLU A 59 -1.45 -8.74 11.30
N ALA A 60 -1.12 -8.92 12.58
CA ALA A 60 -0.17 -9.96 12.95
C ALA A 60 -0.87 -11.28 12.65
N HIS A 61 -0.23 -12.20 11.92
CA HIS A 61 -0.76 -13.52 11.54
C HIS A 61 -1.11 -14.44 12.74
N THR A 62 -1.94 -13.99 13.68
CA THR A 62 -2.22 -14.62 14.97
C THR A 62 -3.63 -14.26 15.47
N SER A 63 -4.68 -14.83 14.86
CA SER A 63 -5.68 -15.67 15.54
C SER A 63 -6.96 -15.85 14.68
N PRO A 64 -7.67 -16.99 14.78
CA PRO A 64 -8.83 -17.28 13.92
C PRO A 64 -10.17 -16.65 14.36
N ASP A 65 -10.24 -15.97 15.52
CA ASP A 65 -11.49 -15.96 16.31
C ASP A 65 -12.17 -14.60 16.58
N SER A 66 -11.81 -13.52 15.88
CA SER A 66 -12.63 -12.29 15.92
C SER A 66 -12.90 -11.79 14.51
N ARG A 67 -14.16 -11.95 14.08
CA ARG A 67 -14.93 -11.47 12.90
C ARG A 67 -14.46 -10.26 12.04
N SER A 68 -13.17 -9.99 11.86
CA SER A 68 -12.63 -9.14 10.80
C SER A 68 -11.90 -10.04 9.80
N LYS A 69 -12.64 -10.62 8.85
CA LYS A 69 -12.01 -11.32 7.72
C LYS A 69 -11.43 -10.25 6.81
N SER A 70 -10.15 -9.89 7.01
CA SER A 70 -9.44 -8.98 6.11
C SER A 70 -9.69 -9.41 4.65
N LEU A 71 -10.15 -8.49 3.81
CA LEU A 71 -10.45 -8.79 2.40
C LEU A 71 -9.16 -8.81 1.56
N GLY A 72 -8.19 -7.98 1.96
CA GLY A 72 -6.89 -7.84 1.34
C GLY A 72 -5.75 -7.83 2.36
N ASP A 73 -4.62 -7.21 1.98
CA ASP A 73 -3.47 -6.98 2.84
C ASP A 73 -3.63 -5.70 3.70
N ILE A 74 -4.42 -4.73 3.22
CA ILE A 74 -4.71 -3.44 3.87
C ILE A 74 -6.19 -3.14 3.67
N ASP A 75 -6.92 -2.89 4.76
CA ASP A 75 -8.34 -2.56 4.72
C ASP A 75 -8.59 -1.22 5.40
N VAL A 76 -9.41 -0.38 4.77
CA VAL A 76 -10.02 0.81 5.38
C VAL A 76 -11.48 0.51 5.62
N ASN A 77 -11.94 0.76 6.84
CA ASN A 77 -13.29 0.42 7.27
C ASN A 77 -14.12 1.68 7.52
N ASN A 78 -15.42 1.56 7.29
CA ASN A 78 -16.43 2.52 7.75
C ASN A 78 -16.56 2.46 9.28
N ALA A 79 -17.19 3.46 9.87
CA ALA A 79 -17.42 3.55 11.32
C ALA A 79 -18.16 2.33 11.92
N ASP A 80 -18.93 1.59 11.12
CA ASP A 80 -19.65 0.37 11.52
C ASP A 80 -18.80 -0.92 11.38
N ASN A 81 -17.50 -0.79 11.08
CA ASN A 81 -16.54 -1.86 10.76
C ASN A 81 -16.77 -2.59 9.43
N SER A 82 -17.72 -2.16 8.58
CA SER A 82 -17.79 -2.67 7.20
C SER A 82 -16.58 -2.20 6.38
N CYS A 83 -16.10 -3.04 5.45
CA CYS A 83 -14.95 -2.69 4.63
C CYS A 83 -15.37 -1.65 3.57
N PHE A 84 -14.73 -0.49 3.59
CA PHE A 84 -14.91 0.56 2.58
C PHE A 84 -14.00 0.32 1.37
N GLU A 85 -12.73 0.05 1.63
CA GLU A 85 -11.70 -0.09 0.63
C GLU A 85 -10.67 -1.13 1.06
N SER A 86 -10.27 -2.00 0.14
CA SER A 86 -9.29 -3.06 0.40
C SER A 86 -8.20 -3.04 -0.64
N VAL A 87 -6.97 -3.35 -0.24
CA VAL A 87 -5.78 -3.38 -1.11
C VAL A 87 -5.10 -4.74 -0.99
N GLU A 88 -4.85 -5.37 -2.13
CA GLU A 88 -4.08 -6.60 -2.25
C GLU A 88 -2.78 -6.32 -3.02
N VAL A 89 -1.63 -6.67 -2.45
CA VAL A 89 -0.32 -6.46 -3.07
C VAL A 89 0.24 -7.79 -3.61
N LYS A 90 0.53 -7.81 -4.92
CA LYS A 90 1.18 -8.91 -5.63
C LYS A 90 2.65 -8.59 -5.85
N HIS A 91 3.54 -9.44 -5.35
CA HIS A 91 4.97 -9.28 -5.55
C HIS A 91 5.45 -10.09 -6.75
N ASN A 92 6.12 -9.40 -7.69
CA ASN A 92 6.74 -9.96 -8.91
C ASN A 92 5.79 -10.83 -9.75
N LYS A 93 4.53 -10.41 -9.86
CA LYS A 93 3.53 -11.06 -10.70
C LYS A 93 2.70 -10.00 -11.43
N PRO A 94 2.71 -9.95 -12.77
CA PRO A 94 1.78 -9.11 -13.51
C PRO A 94 0.34 -9.44 -13.11
N ILE A 95 -0.53 -8.43 -13.15
CA ILE A 95 -1.96 -8.58 -12.91
C ILE A 95 -2.58 -9.24 -14.14
N THR A 96 -3.38 -10.28 -13.89
CA THR A 96 -4.05 -11.08 -14.93
C THR A 96 -5.57 -11.03 -14.76
N ALA A 97 -6.33 -11.36 -15.81
CA ALA A 97 -7.80 -11.45 -15.74
C ALA A 97 -8.27 -12.45 -14.66
N ASP A 98 -7.55 -13.55 -14.48
CA ASP A 98 -7.83 -14.52 -13.42
C ASP A 98 -7.71 -13.90 -12.02
N MET A 99 -6.73 -13.02 -11.79
CA MET A 99 -6.60 -12.32 -10.52
C MET A 99 -7.79 -11.41 -10.24
N VAL A 100 -8.32 -10.74 -11.26
CA VAL A 100 -9.57 -9.95 -11.16
C VAL A 100 -10.74 -10.87 -10.80
N GLY A 101 -10.86 -12.03 -11.46
CA GLY A 101 -11.89 -13.02 -11.14
C GLY A 101 -11.80 -13.58 -9.72
N VAL A 102 -10.58 -13.81 -9.22
CA VAL A 102 -10.34 -14.20 -7.81
C VAL A 102 -10.77 -13.09 -6.87
N ALA A 103 -10.37 -11.83 -7.13
CA ALA A 103 -10.75 -10.69 -6.31
C ALA A 103 -12.27 -10.54 -6.26
N TYR A 104 -12.96 -10.60 -7.41
CA TYR A 104 -14.42 -10.57 -7.46
C TYR A 104 -15.06 -11.67 -6.61
N ARG A 105 -14.59 -12.92 -6.69
CA ARG A 105 -15.13 -14.01 -5.88
C ARG A 105 -15.00 -13.78 -4.37
N LYS A 106 -13.96 -13.05 -3.93
CA LYS A 106 -13.82 -12.64 -2.52
C LYS A 106 -14.88 -11.62 -2.11
N ILE A 107 -15.14 -10.63 -2.97
CA ILE A 107 -15.97 -9.47 -2.62
C ILE A 107 -17.43 -9.55 -3.07
N ARG A 108 -17.81 -10.52 -3.91
CA ARG A 108 -19.15 -10.58 -4.55
C ARG A 108 -20.35 -10.55 -3.60
N ASN A 109 -20.15 -10.87 -2.33
CA ASN A 109 -21.18 -10.91 -1.28
C ASN A 109 -20.90 -9.90 -0.16
N THR A 110 -20.02 -8.92 -0.40
CA THR A 110 -19.62 -7.91 0.57
C THR A 110 -19.97 -6.54 0.04
N ASP A 111 -20.56 -5.69 0.87
CA ASP A 111 -20.77 -4.29 0.53
C ASP A 111 -19.45 -3.54 0.73
N ILE A 112 -18.73 -3.33 -0.37
CA ILE A 112 -17.42 -2.68 -0.42
C ILE A 112 -17.38 -1.73 -1.62
N ASP A 113 -16.85 -0.53 -1.43
CA ASP A 113 -16.80 0.47 -2.50
C ASP A 113 -15.65 0.20 -3.47
N ARG A 114 -14.47 -0.22 -2.98
CA ARG A 114 -13.26 -0.33 -3.81
C ARG A 114 -12.35 -1.49 -3.43
N TYR A 115 -11.81 -2.15 -4.44
CA TYR A 115 -10.83 -3.21 -4.25
C TYR A 115 -9.62 -2.98 -5.18
N TYR A 116 -8.46 -2.71 -4.60
CA TYR A 116 -7.22 -2.48 -5.33
C TYR A 116 -6.43 -3.78 -5.46
N ILE A 117 -5.96 -4.08 -6.67
CA ILE A 117 -4.93 -5.08 -6.93
C ILE A 117 -3.70 -4.32 -7.38
N LEU A 118 -2.67 -4.28 -6.54
CA LEU A 118 -1.41 -3.60 -6.84
C LEU A 118 -0.32 -4.62 -7.11
N THR A 119 0.55 -4.35 -8.08
CA THR A 119 1.71 -5.22 -8.35
C THR A 119 3.04 -4.49 -8.28
N THR A 120 4.09 -5.24 -7.96
CA THR A 120 5.49 -4.78 -8.09
C THR A 120 6.14 -5.23 -9.39
N SER A 121 5.41 -5.98 -10.23
CA SER A 121 5.89 -6.40 -11.54
C SER A 121 5.92 -5.22 -12.51
N GLU A 122 6.96 -5.17 -13.33
CA GLU A 122 6.95 -4.35 -14.54
C GLU A 122 7.23 -5.23 -15.77
N PRO A 123 6.33 -5.26 -16.77
CA PRO A 123 5.06 -4.52 -16.84
C PRO A 123 4.03 -4.96 -15.76
N ASN A 124 3.13 -4.05 -15.41
CA ASN A 124 2.06 -4.29 -14.43
C ASN A 124 1.04 -5.36 -14.87
N PHE A 125 0.93 -5.63 -16.17
CA PHE A 125 -0.07 -6.53 -16.76
C PHE A 125 0.61 -7.53 -17.69
N ASP A 126 0.07 -8.76 -17.74
CA ASP A 126 0.42 -9.73 -18.78
C ASP A 126 -0.38 -9.46 -20.07
N ASP A 127 -1.68 -9.19 -19.91
CA ASP A 127 -2.63 -8.79 -20.93
C ASP A 127 -3.57 -7.73 -20.37
N HIS A 128 -3.27 -6.47 -20.66
CA HIS A 128 -4.05 -5.34 -20.19
C HIS A 128 -5.49 -5.35 -20.74
N GLU A 129 -5.70 -5.78 -21.99
CA GLU A 129 -7.03 -5.78 -22.58
C GLU A 129 -7.93 -6.81 -21.89
N ALA A 130 -7.43 -8.02 -21.69
CA ALA A 130 -8.16 -9.07 -20.97
C ALA A 130 -8.50 -8.66 -19.53
N VAL A 131 -7.56 -8.03 -18.82
CA VAL A 131 -7.79 -7.51 -17.46
C VAL A 131 -8.92 -6.48 -17.45
N MET A 132 -8.91 -5.51 -18.36
CA MET A 132 -9.93 -4.46 -18.41
C MET A 132 -11.30 -5.00 -18.83
N GLN A 133 -11.36 -5.95 -19.76
CA GLN A 133 -12.61 -6.63 -20.13
C GLN A 133 -13.23 -7.36 -18.93
N GLU A 134 -12.41 -8.05 -18.13
CA GLU A 134 -12.88 -8.77 -16.95
C GLU A 134 -13.36 -7.80 -15.85
N ILE A 135 -12.71 -6.64 -15.67
CA ILE A 135 -13.19 -5.57 -14.76
C ILE A 135 -14.55 -5.03 -15.22
N GLU A 136 -14.71 -4.69 -16.51
CA GLU A 136 -15.95 -4.14 -17.04
C GLU A 136 -17.11 -5.15 -16.99
N LYS A 137 -16.83 -6.45 -17.06
CA LYS A 137 -17.82 -7.51 -16.80
C LYS A 137 -18.33 -7.45 -15.36
N TYR A 138 -17.46 -7.32 -14.36
CA TYR A 138 -17.89 -7.30 -12.95
C TYR A 138 -18.55 -5.99 -12.53
N LYS A 139 -18.12 -4.87 -13.09
CA LYS A 139 -18.73 -3.55 -12.88
C LYS A 139 -20.23 -3.50 -13.25
N LYS A 140 -20.68 -4.37 -14.16
CA LYS A 140 -22.12 -4.48 -14.54
C LYS A 140 -22.97 -5.18 -13.49
N ILE A 141 -22.37 -5.97 -12.60
CA ILE A 141 -23.10 -6.85 -11.67
C ILE A 141 -22.77 -6.59 -10.20
N HIS A 142 -21.83 -5.71 -9.90
CA HIS A 142 -21.40 -5.39 -8.54
C HIS A 142 -20.99 -3.91 -8.45
N SER A 143 -21.35 -3.25 -7.35
CA SER A 143 -21.09 -1.82 -7.12
C SER A 143 -19.61 -1.51 -6.88
N CYS A 144 -18.85 -2.47 -6.31
CA CYS A 144 -17.42 -2.30 -6.05
C CYS A 144 -16.62 -1.97 -7.31
N GLN A 145 -15.82 -0.91 -7.23
CA GLN A 145 -14.83 -0.55 -8.22
C GLN A 145 -13.54 -1.37 -7.99
N ILE A 146 -13.25 -2.30 -8.91
CA ILE A 146 -11.95 -2.99 -8.95
C ILE A 146 -10.94 -2.09 -9.65
N ILE A 147 -9.82 -1.80 -9.00
CA ILE A 147 -8.77 -0.89 -9.49
C ILE A 147 -7.46 -1.66 -9.56
N VAL A 148 -6.77 -1.59 -10.70
CA VAL A 148 -5.52 -2.31 -10.96
C VAL A 148 -4.41 -1.31 -11.28
N ASN A 149 -3.23 -1.46 -10.64
CA ASN A 149 -2.09 -0.56 -10.88
C ASN A 149 -0.76 -1.16 -10.37
N GLY A 150 0.35 -0.48 -10.62
CA GLY A 150 1.61 -0.74 -9.93
C GLY A 150 1.69 -0.10 -8.54
N VAL A 151 2.47 -0.72 -7.63
CA VAL A 151 2.74 -0.18 -6.29
C VAL A 151 3.48 1.16 -6.37
N ILE A 152 4.56 1.24 -7.15
CA ILE A 152 5.37 2.45 -7.27
C ILE A 152 4.58 3.61 -7.93
N PRO A 153 3.85 3.41 -9.06
CA PRO A 153 2.95 4.41 -9.59
C PRO A 153 1.90 4.92 -8.58
N SER A 154 1.34 4.02 -7.76
CA SER A 154 0.33 4.37 -6.75
C SER A 154 0.94 5.22 -5.62
N LEU A 155 2.09 4.80 -5.07
CA LEU A 155 2.83 5.60 -4.07
C LEU A 155 3.14 7.00 -4.59
N LYS A 156 3.65 7.10 -5.82
CA LYS A 156 3.97 8.39 -6.45
C LYS A 156 2.76 9.31 -6.56
N TYR A 157 1.61 8.76 -6.91
CA TYR A 157 0.36 9.53 -6.99
C TYR A 157 -0.09 9.98 -5.60
N TYR A 158 -0.12 9.08 -4.63
CA TYR A 158 -0.56 9.39 -3.27
C TYR A 158 0.35 10.41 -2.55
N MET A 159 1.66 10.37 -2.78
CA MET A 159 2.60 11.37 -2.28
C MET A 159 2.27 12.80 -2.70
N ARG A 160 1.55 12.99 -3.81
CA ARG A 160 1.12 14.32 -4.29
C ARG A 160 -0.20 14.79 -3.69
N LEU A 161 -0.92 13.90 -3.03
CA LEU A 161 -2.21 14.20 -2.40
C LEU A 161 -2.06 14.60 -0.93
N ILE A 162 -0.95 14.21 -0.30
CA ILE A 162 -0.67 14.51 1.11
C ILE A 162 0.05 15.85 1.24
N SER A 163 -0.13 16.47 2.40
CA SER A 163 0.35 17.81 2.71
C SER A 163 1.85 17.83 2.98
N ASN A 164 2.35 16.80 3.69
CA ASN A 164 3.74 16.69 4.08
C ASN A 164 4.30 15.28 3.76
N PRO A 165 5.12 15.12 2.70
CA PRO A 165 5.73 13.83 2.36
C PRO A 165 6.65 13.23 3.44
N GLN A 166 7.16 14.05 4.36
CA GLN A 166 7.94 13.55 5.51
C GLN A 166 7.12 12.59 6.37
N ASP A 167 5.81 12.80 6.50
CA ASP A 167 4.95 12.00 7.37
C ASP A 167 4.96 10.53 6.95
N ILE A 168 5.09 10.25 5.65
CA ILE A 168 5.23 8.88 5.14
C ILE A 168 6.58 8.28 5.46
N ILE A 169 7.66 9.06 5.37
CA ILE A 169 9.01 8.61 5.70
C ILE A 169 9.07 8.22 7.17
N ASP A 170 8.43 9.01 8.03
CA ASP A 170 8.34 8.75 9.46
C ASP A 170 7.48 7.52 9.75
N GLU A 171 6.27 7.43 9.19
CA GLU A 171 5.40 6.27 9.37
C GLU A 171 6.05 4.97 8.85
N TYR A 172 6.65 5.02 7.67
CA TYR A 172 7.31 3.84 7.10
C TYR A 172 8.51 3.39 7.95
N THR A 173 9.30 4.34 8.48
CA THR A 173 10.38 4.03 9.43
C THR A 173 9.82 3.33 10.66
N LYS A 174 8.77 3.90 11.29
CA LYS A 174 8.15 3.31 12.49
C LYS A 174 7.70 1.88 12.25
N TRP A 175 7.10 1.59 11.09
CA TRP A 175 6.64 0.24 10.75
C TRP A 175 7.79 -0.75 10.50
N LEU A 176 8.88 -0.32 9.87
CA LEU A 176 10.07 -1.16 9.73
C LEU A 176 10.67 -1.51 11.09
N GLU A 177 10.78 -0.53 12.00
CA GLU A 177 11.29 -0.73 13.35
C GLU A 177 10.38 -1.62 14.19
N PHE A 178 9.06 -1.42 14.10
CA PHE A 178 8.07 -2.25 14.77
C PHE A 178 8.14 -3.71 14.34
N GLU A 179 8.21 -3.98 13.03
CA GLU A 179 8.35 -5.34 12.50
C GLU A 179 9.71 -5.97 12.84
N TYR A 180 10.78 -5.16 12.92
CA TYR A 180 12.08 -5.62 13.40
C TYR A 180 12.01 -6.08 14.86
N GLN A 181 11.40 -5.29 15.75
CA GLN A 181 11.24 -5.63 17.17
C GLN A 181 10.43 -6.92 17.39
N ARG A 182 9.51 -7.24 16.46
CA ARG A 182 8.69 -8.45 16.50
C ARG A 182 9.32 -9.66 15.79
N ALA A 183 10.56 -9.53 15.30
CA ALA A 183 11.29 -10.57 14.57
C ALA A 183 10.50 -11.14 13.37
N SER A 184 9.66 -10.34 12.73
CA SER A 184 8.67 -10.79 11.73
C SER A 184 9.20 -10.79 10.29
N GLY A 185 10.52 -10.85 10.10
CA GLY A 185 11.17 -10.90 8.78
C GLY A 185 11.90 -9.62 8.36
N ILE A 186 11.80 -8.53 9.13
CA ILE A 186 12.68 -7.37 9.00
C ILE A 186 13.92 -7.61 9.85
N LYS A 187 15.12 -7.45 9.26
CA LYS A 187 16.42 -7.65 9.95
C LYS A 187 17.13 -6.33 10.15
N ARG A 188 18.14 -6.29 11.02
CA ARG A 188 18.96 -5.09 11.27
C ARG A 188 19.52 -4.47 9.98
N GLU A 189 19.96 -5.29 9.03
CA GLU A 189 20.47 -4.84 7.73
C GLU A 189 19.45 -4.06 6.91
N HIS A 190 18.15 -4.35 7.08
CA HIS A 190 17.06 -3.61 6.42
C HIS A 190 16.97 -2.19 6.98
N LEU A 191 17.14 -2.02 8.29
CA LEU A 191 17.09 -0.71 8.95
C LEU A 191 18.32 0.13 8.61
N GLN A 192 19.50 -0.50 8.60
CA GLN A 192 20.75 0.16 8.22
C GLN A 192 20.69 0.69 6.79
N PHE A 193 20.24 -0.14 5.85
CA PHE A 193 20.09 0.27 4.46
C PHE A 193 19.01 1.36 4.28
N TRP A 194 17.92 1.30 5.05
CA TRP A 194 16.92 2.36 5.05
C TRP A 194 17.50 3.69 5.53
N GLN A 195 18.27 3.67 6.61
CA GLN A 195 18.96 4.85 7.14
C GLN A 195 19.92 5.45 6.11
N GLU A 196 20.73 4.63 5.45
CA GLU A 196 21.62 5.07 4.37
C GLU A 196 20.86 5.79 3.24
N ILE A 197 19.69 5.26 2.84
CA ILE A 197 18.85 5.89 1.82
C ILE A 197 18.30 7.23 2.30
N ARG A 198 17.83 7.33 3.55
CA ARG A 198 17.32 8.61 4.08
C ARG A 198 18.42 9.68 4.13
N GLN A 199 19.63 9.31 4.52
CA GLN A 199 20.78 10.23 4.54
C GLN A 199 21.18 10.67 3.13
N THR A 200 21.24 9.74 2.17
CA THR A 200 21.72 10.03 0.81
C THR A 200 20.69 10.67 -0.11
N VAL A 201 19.41 10.35 0.05
CA VAL A 201 18.33 10.83 -0.82
C VAL A 201 17.58 12.02 -0.22
N LEU A 202 17.40 12.02 1.11
CA LEU A 202 16.54 13.01 1.80
C LEU A 202 17.35 13.98 2.67
N ASN A 203 18.65 13.77 2.85
CA ASN A 203 19.50 14.52 3.80
C ASN A 203 18.94 14.50 5.23
N LEU A 204 18.33 13.38 5.64
CA LEU A 204 17.80 13.16 6.99
C LEU A 204 18.76 12.28 7.80
N GLU A 205 18.90 12.55 9.10
CA GLU A 205 19.79 11.79 10.02
C GLU A 205 19.29 10.36 10.34
#